data_AF-A0A516GXN7-F1
#
_entry.id   AF-A0A516GXN7-F1
#
_cell.length_a   1.000
_cell.length_b   1.000
_cell.length_c   1.000
_cell.angle_alpha   90.00
_cell.angle_beta   90.00
_cell.angle_gamma   90.00
#
_symmetry.space_group_name_H-M   'P 1'
#
loop_
_entity.id
_entity.type
_entity.pdbx_description
1 polymer ?
#
loop_
_entity_poly.entity_id
_entity_poly.type
_entity_poly.pdbx_seq_one_letter_code
_entity_poly.pdbx_strand_id
1 'polypeptide(L)'
;MQRQFTNVAIPLETTARELNSKLMLSTALARKGFTVYFGTKDFILDASVRMGNVIYLDKGFHRGTSEPVYRQLKQAGCLVVSLDEENGVDFRDFHMLDNRMPDDFLPQMDLILLWGVAQDAHLRAKRKQYNPDRIRITGHPRFDLLKPYYHSLYHEKVDGIRRKYGEFILFNTNSKYSNNINGREAVIRNYGSRCAGLTSVWPMTISGWP
;
A
#
# COMPACT_ATOMS: atom_id res chain seq x y z
N MET A 1 -5.92 -7.83 33.84
CA MET A 1 -6.70 -8.15 32.63
C MET A 1 -5.91 -7.66 31.41
N GLN A 2 -5.56 -8.52 30.47
CA GLN A 2 -5.03 -8.05 29.17
C GLN A 2 -6.16 -7.32 28.43
N ARG A 3 -5.87 -6.13 27.91
CA ARG A 3 -6.82 -5.31 27.15
C ARG A 3 -7.16 -6.04 25.85
N GLN A 4 -8.44 -6.36 25.64
CA GLN A 4 -8.91 -7.02 24.42
C GLN A 4 -9.32 -5.97 23.38
N PHE A 5 -8.82 -6.15 22.16
CA PHE A 5 -9.17 -5.32 21.00
C PHE A 5 -10.21 -6.06 20.16
N THR A 6 -11.36 -5.43 19.92
CA THR A 6 -12.45 -5.97 19.09
C THR A 6 -12.78 -5.07 17.90
N ASN A 7 -12.20 -3.86 17.84
CA ASN A 7 -12.41 -2.88 16.79
C ASN A 7 -11.21 -2.83 15.84
N VAL A 8 -11.45 -2.89 14.53
CA VAL A 8 -10.41 -2.73 13.50
C VAL A 8 -10.78 -1.58 12.58
N ALA A 9 -9.86 -0.66 12.37
CA ALA A 9 -9.99 0.47 11.45
C ALA A 9 -9.14 0.22 10.20
N ILE A 10 -9.79 0.30 9.03
CA ILE A 10 -9.16 0.06 7.74
C ILE A 10 -9.38 1.30 6.85
N PRO A 11 -8.40 2.23 6.79
CA PRO A 11 -8.47 3.42 5.96
C PRO A 11 -8.35 3.07 4.47
N LEU A 12 -9.06 3.80 3.62
CA LEU A 12 -9.05 3.71 2.16
C LEU A 12 -8.53 5.02 1.57
N GLU A 13 -7.52 4.94 0.68
CA GLU A 13 -6.99 6.10 -0.04
C GLU A 13 -7.44 6.10 -1.50
N THR A 14 -7.22 5.00 -2.22
CA THR A 14 -7.63 4.87 -3.63
C THR A 14 -8.59 3.71 -3.84
N THR A 15 -9.88 4.02 -4.04
CA THR A 15 -10.93 3.02 -4.28
C THR A 15 -10.59 2.05 -5.42
N ALA A 16 -10.08 2.56 -6.53
CA ALA A 16 -9.77 1.76 -7.72
C ALA A 16 -8.69 0.67 -7.49
N ARG A 17 -7.86 0.82 -6.45
CA ARG A 17 -6.74 -0.11 -6.17
C ARG A 17 -6.95 -0.92 -4.90
N GLU A 18 -7.66 -0.37 -3.93
CA GLU A 18 -7.66 -0.89 -2.57
C GLU A 18 -9.03 -1.42 -2.12
N LEU A 19 -10.14 -1.00 -2.75
CA LEU A 19 -11.49 -1.27 -2.27
C LEU A 19 -11.74 -2.77 -2.12
N ASN A 20 -11.56 -3.55 -3.18
CA ASN A 20 -11.92 -4.96 -3.19
C ASN A 20 -11.14 -5.77 -2.15
N SER A 21 -9.83 -5.52 -2.01
CA SER A 21 -8.98 -6.29 -1.11
C SER A 21 -9.24 -5.92 0.35
N LYS A 22 -9.47 -4.64 0.63
CA LYS A 22 -9.82 -4.18 1.98
C LYS A 22 -11.24 -4.57 2.38
N LEU A 23 -12.19 -4.57 1.44
CA LEU A 23 -13.54 -5.07 1.70
C LEU A 23 -13.52 -6.56 2.00
N MET A 24 -12.81 -7.36 1.20
CA MET A 24 -12.60 -8.79 1.46
C MET A 24 -12.00 -9.00 2.87
N LEU A 25 -10.92 -8.31 3.21
CA LEU A 25 -10.31 -8.38 4.55
C LEU A 25 -11.30 -7.97 5.65
N SER A 26 -12.06 -6.88 5.44
CA SER A 26 -13.07 -6.40 6.39
C SER A 26 -14.12 -7.47 6.66
N THR A 27 -14.63 -8.13 5.61
CA THR A 27 -15.62 -9.21 5.79
C THR A 27 -15.04 -10.43 6.50
N ALA A 28 -13.77 -10.76 6.24
CA ALA A 28 -13.10 -11.88 6.92
C ALA A 28 -12.91 -11.60 8.42
N LEU A 29 -12.53 -10.37 8.78
CA LEU A 29 -12.41 -9.92 10.17
C LEU A 29 -13.77 -9.86 10.87
N ALA A 30 -14.80 -9.35 10.19
CA ALA A 30 -16.16 -9.31 10.73
C ALA A 30 -16.69 -10.72 11.07
N ARG A 31 -16.45 -11.69 10.19
CA ARG A 31 -16.78 -13.12 10.44
C ARG A 31 -16.00 -13.73 11.60
N LYS A 32 -14.86 -13.15 11.98
CA LYS A 32 -14.06 -13.53 13.17
C LYS A 32 -14.52 -12.82 14.44
N GLY A 33 -15.57 -11.99 14.37
CA GLY A 33 -16.16 -11.30 15.51
C GLY A 33 -15.61 -9.89 15.76
N PHE A 34 -14.84 -9.32 14.83
CA PHE A 34 -14.38 -7.93 14.93
C PHE A 34 -15.43 -6.95 14.40
N THR A 35 -15.56 -5.80 15.05
CA THR A 35 -16.24 -4.63 14.48
C THR A 35 -15.27 -3.91 13.56
N VAL A 36 -15.58 -3.84 12.27
CA VAL A 36 -14.68 -3.24 11.27
C VAL A 36 -15.21 -1.88 10.82
N TYR A 37 -14.39 -0.85 10.95
CA TYR A 37 -14.62 0.50 10.45
C TYR A 37 -13.81 0.65 9.15
N PHE A 38 -14.51 0.85 8.04
CA PHE A 38 -13.92 0.95 6.70
C PHE A 38 -14.40 2.24 6.03
N GLY A 39 -13.49 3.05 5.51
CA GLY A 39 -13.83 4.37 4.98
C GLY A 39 -12.60 5.21 4.60
N THR A 40 -12.82 6.49 4.31
CA THR A 40 -11.73 7.41 3.93
C THR A 40 -10.72 7.56 5.07
N LYS A 41 -9.46 7.76 4.71
CA LYS A 41 -8.33 7.89 5.66
C LYS A 41 -8.63 8.85 6.81
N ASP A 42 -9.09 10.07 6.51
CA ASP A 42 -9.25 11.12 7.51
C ASP A 42 -10.40 10.81 8.48
N PHE A 43 -11.51 10.27 7.97
CA PHE A 43 -12.64 9.87 8.81
C PHE A 43 -12.29 8.68 9.71
N ILE A 44 -11.62 7.67 9.15
CA ILE A 44 -11.20 6.49 9.91
C ILE A 44 -10.16 6.84 10.97
N LEU A 45 -9.27 7.79 10.69
CA LEU A 45 -8.33 8.30 11.69
C LEU A 45 -9.06 9.02 12.83
N ASP A 46 -9.93 9.99 12.54
CA ASP A 46 -10.68 10.74 13.56
C ASP A 46 -11.53 9.80 14.42
N ALA A 47 -12.26 8.87 13.79
CA ALA A 47 -13.05 7.87 14.50
C ALA A 47 -12.17 6.98 15.40
N SER A 48 -11.01 6.53 14.92
CA SER A 48 -10.09 5.70 15.71
C SER A 48 -9.56 6.44 16.93
N VAL A 49 -9.17 7.70 16.76
CA VAL A 49 -8.65 8.55 17.85
C VAL A 49 -9.75 8.82 18.89
N ARG A 50 -10.99 9.07 18.48
CA ARG A 50 -12.11 9.31 19.40
C ARG A 50 -12.53 8.06 20.16
N MET A 51 -12.58 6.91 19.49
CA MET A 51 -12.99 5.65 20.12
C MET A 51 -11.93 5.13 21.08
N GLY A 52 -10.65 5.20 20.70
CA GLY A 52 -9.58 4.47 21.37
C GLY A 52 -9.80 2.94 21.31
N ASN A 53 -8.83 2.16 21.79
CA ASN A 53 -8.91 0.69 21.75
C ASN A 53 -9.16 0.09 20.34
N VAL A 54 -8.62 0.72 19.30
CA VAL A 54 -8.78 0.27 17.91
C VAL A 54 -7.46 -0.31 17.40
N ILE A 55 -7.54 -1.36 16.56
CA ILE A 55 -6.42 -1.80 15.71
C ILE A 55 -6.50 -1.01 14.40
N TYR A 56 -5.62 -0.05 14.21
CA TYR A 56 -5.54 0.75 12.99
C TYR A 56 -4.59 0.10 11.98
N LEU A 57 -5.10 -0.29 10.81
CA LEU A 57 -4.30 -0.84 9.71
C LEU A 57 -3.70 0.30 8.88
N ASP A 58 -2.45 0.65 9.16
CA ASP A 58 -1.73 1.64 8.39
C ASP A 58 -1.40 1.13 6.97
N LYS A 59 -1.69 1.96 5.99
CA LYS A 59 -1.49 1.69 4.55
C LYS A 59 -0.06 1.95 4.07
N GLY A 60 0.76 2.60 4.88
CA GLY A 60 2.19 2.73 4.65
C GLY A 60 2.78 4.11 4.91
N PHE A 61 4.06 4.07 5.25
CA PHE A 61 4.80 5.17 5.86
C PHE A 61 5.25 6.23 4.86
N HIS A 62 5.08 7.49 5.27
CA HIS A 62 5.61 8.66 4.59
C HIS A 62 6.26 9.58 5.63
N ARG A 63 7.58 9.72 5.57
CA ARG A 63 8.37 10.53 6.51
C ARG A 63 7.83 11.96 6.60
N GLY A 64 7.68 12.45 7.83
CA GLY A 64 7.11 13.75 8.17
C GLY A 64 5.58 13.82 8.14
N THR A 65 4.89 12.83 7.58
CA THR A 65 3.42 12.81 7.47
C THR A 65 2.77 11.74 8.34
N SER A 66 3.40 10.57 8.45
CA SER A 66 2.85 9.42 9.17
C SER A 66 3.09 9.48 10.68
N GLU A 67 4.21 10.05 11.12
CA GLU A 67 4.61 10.09 12.53
C GLU A 67 3.61 10.85 13.42
N PRO A 68 3.05 12.01 13.02
CA PRO A 68 1.99 12.67 13.79
C PRO A 68 0.75 11.79 13.94
N VAL A 69 0.37 11.06 12.88
CA VAL A 69 -0.79 10.15 12.89
C VAL A 69 -0.57 9.01 13.87
N TYR A 70 0.60 8.36 13.82
CA TYR A 70 0.92 7.27 14.76
C TYR A 70 0.95 7.78 16.20
N ARG A 71 1.49 8.97 16.45
CA ARG A 71 1.48 9.59 17.78
C ARG A 71 0.05 9.78 18.31
N GLN A 72 -0.85 10.33 17.51
CA GLN A 72 -2.26 10.53 17.90
C GLN A 72 -2.95 9.21 18.22
N LEU A 73 -2.79 8.20 17.37
CA LEU A 73 -3.37 6.87 17.58
C LEU A 73 -2.85 6.22 18.88
N LYS A 74 -1.54 6.28 19.12
CA LYS A 74 -0.93 5.73 20.33
C LYS A 74 -1.38 6.46 21.59
N GLN A 75 -1.49 7.78 21.55
CA GLN A 75 -2.03 8.58 22.66
C GLN A 75 -3.49 8.24 22.99
N ALA A 76 -4.29 7.90 21.98
CA ALA A 76 -5.65 7.38 22.16
C ALA A 76 -5.71 5.91 22.63
N GLY A 77 -4.55 5.26 22.83
CA GLY A 77 -4.48 3.85 23.23
C GLY A 77 -4.91 2.88 22.13
N CYS A 78 -4.73 3.25 20.86
CA CYS A 78 -4.88 2.36 19.71
C CYS A 78 -3.60 1.55 19.46
N LEU A 79 -3.77 0.41 18.79
CA LEU A 79 -2.67 -0.31 18.17
C LEU A 79 -2.52 0.12 16.71
N VAL A 80 -1.29 0.23 16.23
CA VAL A 80 -0.96 0.56 14.85
C VAL A 80 -0.28 -0.66 14.23
N VAL A 81 -0.92 -1.19 13.19
CA VAL A 81 -0.45 -2.36 12.45
C VAL A 81 -0.13 -1.92 11.03
N SER A 82 1.08 -2.19 10.56
CA SER A 82 1.46 -1.87 9.18
C SER A 82 1.01 -2.97 8.22
N LEU A 83 0.24 -2.57 7.21
CA LEU A 83 -0.06 -3.36 6.01
C LEU A 83 0.17 -2.46 4.79
N ASP A 84 1.43 -2.41 4.35
CA ASP A 84 1.87 -1.45 3.33
C ASP A 84 1.28 -1.74 1.94
N GLU A 85 0.67 -0.72 1.32
CA GLU A 85 0.02 -0.83 0.01
C GLU A 85 0.95 -0.61 -1.21
N GLU A 86 2.24 -0.30 -1.04
CA GLU A 86 3.12 0.00 -2.19
C GLU A 86 4.37 -0.88 -2.25
N ASN A 87 4.76 -1.53 -1.16
CA ASN A 87 6.04 -2.26 -1.08
C ASN A 87 6.02 -3.70 -1.63
N GLY A 88 5.01 -4.07 -2.41
CA GLY A 88 4.92 -5.43 -2.95
C GLY A 88 5.96 -5.80 -3.99
N VAL A 89 6.51 -4.79 -4.67
CA VAL A 89 7.58 -4.93 -5.66
C VAL A 89 8.59 -3.84 -5.37
N ASP A 90 9.86 -4.22 -5.39
CA ASP A 90 10.98 -3.31 -5.14
C ASP A 90 12.04 -3.48 -6.21
N PHE A 91 12.99 -2.55 -6.21
CA PHE A 91 14.22 -2.63 -6.96
C PHE A 91 15.18 -3.60 -6.28
N ARG A 92 16.21 -4.01 -7.03
CA ARG A 92 17.20 -5.00 -6.56
C ARG A 92 17.91 -4.58 -5.27
N ASP A 93 18.01 -3.28 -5.02
CA ASP A 93 18.66 -2.69 -3.86
C ASP A 93 17.72 -2.42 -2.67
N PHE A 94 16.42 -2.74 -2.80
CA PHE A 94 15.40 -2.53 -1.76
C PHE A 94 15.23 -1.07 -1.30
N HIS A 95 15.57 -0.08 -2.13
CA HIS A 95 15.51 1.32 -1.69
C HIS A 95 14.08 1.81 -1.41
N MET A 96 13.04 1.23 -2.03
CA MET A 96 11.65 1.60 -1.75
C MET A 96 11.22 1.10 -0.37
N LEU A 97 11.52 -0.16 -0.06
CA LEU A 97 11.36 -0.74 1.27
C LEU A 97 12.18 0.06 2.28
N ASP A 98 13.38 0.51 1.93
CA ASP A 98 14.20 1.27 2.85
C ASP A 98 13.59 2.61 3.24
N ASN A 99 13.01 3.31 2.27
CA ASN A 99 12.31 4.57 2.50
C ASN A 99 11.02 4.41 3.31
N ARG A 100 10.35 3.26 3.21
CA ARG A 100 9.05 3.02 3.82
C ARG A 100 9.11 2.26 5.14
N MET A 101 10.19 1.55 5.41
CA MET A 101 10.43 0.88 6.69
C MET A 101 11.82 1.23 7.24
N PRO A 102 12.12 2.53 7.49
CA PRO A 102 13.37 2.94 8.13
C PRO A 102 13.42 2.55 9.61
N ASP A 103 14.60 2.60 10.24
CA ASP A 103 14.77 2.18 11.64
C ASP A 103 13.85 2.92 12.64
N ASP A 104 13.52 4.17 12.38
CA ASP A 104 12.62 4.96 13.23
C ASP A 104 11.14 4.64 13.02
N PHE A 105 10.77 3.95 11.94
CA PHE A 105 9.41 3.45 11.71
C PHE A 105 9.11 2.20 12.54
N LEU A 106 10.05 1.25 12.61
CA LEU A 106 9.81 -0.08 13.21
C LEU A 106 9.28 -0.02 14.65
N PRO A 107 9.86 0.79 15.57
CA PRO A 107 9.38 0.88 16.95
C PRO A 107 7.97 1.49 17.09
N GLN A 108 7.50 2.24 16.08
CA GLN A 108 6.18 2.88 16.12
C GLN A 108 5.05 1.88 15.88
N MET A 109 5.35 0.75 15.24
CA MET A 109 4.38 -0.28 14.90
C MET A 109 4.25 -1.32 16.03
N ASP A 110 3.02 -1.74 16.32
CA ASP A 110 2.75 -2.88 17.20
C ASP A 110 2.92 -4.21 16.45
N LEU A 111 2.62 -4.22 15.16
CA LEU A 111 2.79 -5.35 14.26
C LEU A 111 3.05 -4.85 12.84
N ILE A 112 3.95 -5.52 12.13
CA ILE A 112 4.28 -5.25 10.73
C ILE A 112 3.99 -6.51 9.92
N LEU A 113 3.12 -6.36 8.92
CA LEU A 113 2.71 -7.42 8.01
C LEU A 113 3.49 -7.28 6.70
N LEU A 114 4.39 -8.22 6.46
CA LEU A 114 5.24 -8.25 5.28
C LEU A 114 4.59 -9.07 4.16
N TRP A 115 4.86 -8.64 2.93
CA TRP A 115 4.39 -9.29 1.71
C TRP A 115 5.13 -10.61 1.45
N GLY A 116 6.38 -10.75 1.90
CA GLY A 116 7.15 -11.95 1.62
C GLY A 116 8.48 -12.03 2.35
N VAL A 117 9.11 -13.20 2.20
CA VAL A 117 10.38 -13.56 2.87
C VAL A 117 11.55 -12.65 2.49
N ALA A 118 11.55 -12.09 1.28
CA ALA A 118 12.61 -11.20 0.83
C ALA A 118 12.66 -9.90 1.64
N GLN A 119 11.50 -9.34 1.99
CA GLN A 119 11.41 -8.17 2.85
C GLN A 119 11.90 -8.48 4.26
N ASP A 120 11.51 -9.64 4.83
CA ASP A 120 11.97 -10.04 6.17
C ASP A 120 13.48 -10.20 6.21
N ALA A 121 14.06 -10.90 5.23
CA ALA A 121 15.49 -11.12 5.14
C ALA A 121 16.27 -9.79 5.02
N HIS A 122 15.79 -8.87 4.19
CA HIS A 122 16.42 -7.54 4.04
C HIS A 122 16.34 -6.73 5.32
N LEU A 123 15.15 -6.61 5.94
CA LEU A 123 14.96 -5.84 7.17
C LEU A 123 15.78 -6.44 8.32
N ARG A 124 15.78 -7.77 8.47
CA ARG A 124 16.59 -8.47 9.48
C ARG A 124 18.08 -8.17 9.34
N ALA A 125 18.58 -8.09 8.10
CA ALA A 125 19.99 -7.82 7.84
C ALA A 125 20.37 -6.34 7.98
N LYS A 126 19.43 -5.40 7.75
CA LYS A 126 19.73 -3.97 7.60
C LYS A 126 19.16 -3.06 8.70
N ARG A 127 18.23 -3.53 9.53
CA ARG A 127 17.57 -2.71 10.55
C ARG A 127 18.06 -3.04 11.95
N LYS A 128 18.54 -2.02 12.64
CA LYS A 128 18.95 -2.11 14.04
C LYS A 128 17.75 -2.32 14.97
N GLN A 129 16.59 -1.80 14.59
CA GLN A 129 15.33 -1.90 15.33
C GLN A 129 14.47 -3.10 14.89
N TYR A 130 15.05 -4.05 14.13
CA TYR A 130 14.35 -5.27 13.74
C TYR A 130 13.90 -6.05 14.98
N ASN A 131 12.62 -6.39 15.05
CA ASN A 131 12.06 -7.20 16.13
C ASN A 131 11.21 -8.34 15.53
N PRO A 132 11.66 -9.60 15.60
CA PRO A 132 10.91 -10.73 15.06
C PRO A 132 9.56 -10.95 15.74
N ASP A 133 9.37 -10.51 16.99
CA ASP A 133 8.09 -10.67 17.70
C ASP A 133 7.00 -9.77 17.13
N ARG A 134 7.37 -8.68 16.46
CA ARG A 134 6.45 -7.69 15.87
C ARG A 134 6.37 -7.77 14.35
N ILE A 135 7.00 -8.76 13.72
CA ILE A 135 7.04 -8.88 12.25
C ILE A 135 6.44 -10.23 11.85
N ARG A 136 5.50 -10.23 10.90
CA ARG A 136 4.89 -11.45 10.37
C ARG A 136 4.88 -11.39 8.85
N ILE A 137 5.23 -12.50 8.21
CA ILE A 137 5.13 -12.65 6.77
C ILE A 137 3.73 -13.20 6.48
N THR A 138 2.85 -12.36 5.93
CA THR A 138 1.44 -12.72 5.69
C THR A 138 1.05 -12.68 4.22
N GLY A 139 1.86 -12.04 3.37
CA GLY A 139 1.41 -11.62 2.06
C GLY A 139 0.54 -10.37 2.14
N HIS A 140 -0.19 -10.10 1.06
CA HIS A 140 -1.10 -8.96 0.97
C HIS A 140 -2.48 -9.41 0.48
N PRO A 141 -3.59 -8.90 1.05
CA PRO A 141 -4.96 -9.25 0.63
C PRO A 141 -5.26 -9.05 -0.86
N ARG A 142 -4.47 -8.25 -1.57
CA ARG A 142 -4.59 -8.10 -3.03
C ARG A 142 -4.25 -9.37 -3.80
N PHE A 143 -3.34 -10.20 -3.29
CA PHE A 143 -3.03 -11.48 -3.93
C PHE A 143 -4.12 -12.52 -3.71
N ASP A 144 -4.89 -12.43 -2.62
CA ASP A 144 -6.03 -13.31 -2.42
C ASP A 144 -7.08 -13.16 -3.52
N LEU A 145 -7.28 -11.93 -4.02
CA LEU A 145 -8.20 -11.66 -5.13
C LEU A 145 -7.78 -12.29 -6.46
N LEU A 146 -6.54 -12.78 -6.58
CA LEU A 146 -6.07 -13.51 -7.77
C LEU A 146 -6.49 -14.99 -7.76
N LYS A 147 -7.01 -15.50 -6.65
CA LYS A 147 -7.48 -16.89 -6.54
C LYS A 147 -8.72 -17.10 -7.41
N PRO A 148 -8.90 -18.32 -7.99
CA PRO A 148 -10.04 -18.62 -8.88
C PRO A 148 -11.41 -18.24 -8.31
N TYR A 149 -11.58 -18.37 -6.99
CA TYR A 149 -12.81 -17.99 -6.29
C TYR A 149 -13.25 -16.53 -6.55
N TYR A 150 -12.31 -15.61 -6.74
CA TYR A 150 -12.60 -14.18 -6.93
C TYR A 150 -12.59 -13.73 -8.40
N HIS A 151 -12.33 -14.62 -9.36
CA HIS A 151 -12.25 -14.25 -10.78
C HIS A 151 -13.57 -13.68 -11.32
N SER A 152 -14.70 -14.14 -10.77
CA SER A 152 -16.03 -13.63 -11.12
C SER A 152 -16.20 -12.13 -10.92
N LEU A 153 -15.47 -11.51 -9.99
CA LEU A 153 -15.45 -10.06 -9.78
C LEU A 153 -14.96 -9.27 -11.00
N TYR A 154 -14.27 -9.94 -11.92
CA TYR A 154 -13.63 -9.31 -13.07
C TYR A 154 -14.20 -9.79 -14.42
N HIS A 155 -15.17 -10.71 -14.43
CA HIS A 155 -15.69 -11.32 -15.68
C HIS A 155 -16.19 -10.26 -16.67
N GLU A 156 -17.02 -9.31 -16.24
CA GLU A 156 -17.55 -8.26 -17.11
C GLU A 156 -16.42 -7.44 -17.77
N LYS A 157 -15.39 -7.08 -16.99
CA LYS A 157 -14.24 -6.33 -17.49
C LYS A 157 -13.40 -7.17 -18.45
N VAL A 158 -13.19 -8.45 -18.15
CA VAL A 158 -12.48 -9.39 -19.01
C VAL A 158 -13.21 -9.58 -20.34
N ASP A 159 -14.53 -9.78 -20.31
CA ASP A 159 -15.36 -9.94 -21.50
C ASP A 159 -15.41 -8.66 -22.33
N GLY A 160 -15.43 -7.49 -21.68
CA GLY A 160 -15.28 -6.19 -22.34
C GLY A 160 -13.94 -6.06 -23.09
N ILE A 161 -12.83 -6.43 -22.45
CA ILE A 161 -11.50 -6.42 -23.07
C ILE A 161 -11.43 -7.39 -24.25
N ARG A 162 -11.92 -8.62 -24.07
CA ARG A 162 -11.94 -9.66 -25.13
C ARG A 162 -12.77 -9.23 -26.32
N ARG A 163 -13.97 -8.67 -26.11
CA ARG A 163 -14.82 -8.16 -27.20
C ARG A 163 -14.16 -7.01 -27.95
N LYS A 164 -13.44 -6.12 -27.25
CA LYS A 164 -12.82 -4.94 -27.85
C LYS A 164 -11.56 -5.26 -28.66
N TYR A 165 -10.72 -6.16 -28.17
CA TYR A 165 -9.39 -6.38 -28.72
C TYR A 165 -9.18 -7.76 -29.37
N GLY A 166 -10.10 -8.72 -29.16
CA GLY A 166 -9.94 -10.09 -29.66
C GLY A 166 -8.75 -10.79 -29.03
N GLU A 167 -7.90 -11.41 -29.85
CA GLU A 167 -6.60 -11.94 -29.42
C GLU A 167 -5.55 -10.82 -29.41
N PHE A 168 -4.81 -10.70 -28.30
CA PHE A 168 -3.81 -9.66 -28.12
C PHE A 168 -2.66 -10.11 -27.23
N ILE A 169 -1.53 -9.42 -27.35
CA ILE A 169 -0.42 -9.50 -26.40
C ILE A 169 -0.48 -8.26 -25.51
N LEU A 170 -0.57 -8.45 -24.20
CA LEU A 170 -0.56 -7.34 -23.24
C LEU A 170 0.87 -6.94 -22.90
N PHE A 171 1.27 -5.74 -23.31
CA PHE A 171 2.47 -5.10 -22.82
C PHE A 171 2.13 -4.22 -21.61
N ASN A 172 2.39 -4.71 -20.41
CA ASN A 172 2.18 -3.94 -19.18
C ASN A 172 3.41 -3.05 -18.90
N THR A 173 3.25 -1.74 -19.04
CA THR A 173 4.31 -0.76 -18.74
C THR A 173 4.04 -0.06 -17.41
N ASN A 174 5.07 0.06 -16.58
CA ASN A 174 5.00 0.81 -15.32
C ASN A 174 5.77 2.13 -15.43
N SER A 175 5.33 3.01 -16.33
CA SER A 175 5.98 4.29 -16.60
C SER A 175 5.29 5.42 -15.85
N LYS A 176 5.46 5.49 -14.52
CA LYS A 176 4.85 6.50 -13.64
C LYS A 176 5.00 7.95 -14.15
N TYR A 177 6.13 8.24 -14.80
CA TYR A 177 6.46 9.59 -15.27
C TYR A 177 5.95 9.87 -16.68
N SER A 178 5.90 8.85 -17.54
CA SER A 178 5.48 8.99 -18.94
C SER A 178 3.96 8.87 -19.11
N ASN A 179 3.31 8.11 -18.24
CA ASN A 179 1.87 7.79 -18.31
C ASN A 179 1.15 8.25 -17.02
N ASN A 180 1.28 9.53 -16.69
CA ASN A 180 0.69 10.12 -15.49
C ASN A 180 -0.59 10.88 -15.80
N ILE A 181 -1.68 10.56 -15.09
CA ILE A 181 -2.99 11.23 -15.29
C ILE A 181 -2.96 12.73 -14.99
N ASN A 182 -2.03 13.20 -14.14
CA ASN A 182 -1.91 14.61 -13.79
C ASN A 182 -1.22 15.45 -14.89
N GLY A 183 -0.78 14.81 -15.98
CA GLY A 183 -0.10 15.46 -17.09
C GLY A 183 1.38 15.77 -16.83
N ARG A 184 2.12 16.05 -17.91
CA ARG A 184 3.58 16.23 -17.90
C ARG A 184 4.03 17.34 -16.95
N GLU A 185 3.34 18.48 -16.95
CA GLU A 185 3.70 19.65 -16.14
C GLU A 185 3.63 19.35 -14.64
N ALA A 186 2.57 18.68 -14.18
CA ALA A 186 2.43 18.29 -12.78
C ALA A 186 3.51 17.28 -12.37
N VAL A 187 3.88 16.37 -13.27
CA VAL A 187 4.98 15.42 -13.03
C VAL A 187 6.31 16.15 -12.91
N ILE A 188 6.62 17.08 -13.81
CA ILE A 188 7.86 17.88 -13.74
C ILE A 188 7.89 18.73 -12.47
N ARG A 189 6.77 19.37 -12.10
CA ARG A 189 6.69 20.16 -10.87
C ARG A 189 6.95 19.32 -9.62
N ASN A 190 6.39 18.11 -9.54
CA ASN A 190 6.48 17.27 -8.35
C ASN A 190 7.75 16.41 -8.29
N TYR A 191 8.32 16.04 -9.45
CA TYR A 191 9.40 15.04 -9.55
C TYR A 191 10.61 15.51 -10.37
N GLY A 192 10.55 16.67 -11.02
CA GLY A 192 11.63 17.15 -11.91
C GLY A 192 12.97 17.33 -11.19
N SER A 193 12.96 17.69 -9.91
CA SER A 193 14.16 17.77 -9.07
C SER A 193 14.71 16.40 -8.63
N ARG A 194 13.91 15.33 -8.77
CA ARG A 194 14.22 13.98 -8.27
C ARG A 194 14.65 13.02 -9.38
N CYS A 195 14.45 13.38 -10.65
CA CYS A 195 14.75 12.51 -11.78
C CYS A 195 15.41 13.30 -12.91
N ALA A 196 16.67 12.99 -13.19
CA ALA A 196 17.38 13.51 -14.35
C ALA A 196 16.65 13.14 -15.65
N GLY A 197 16.53 14.09 -16.58
CA GLY A 197 15.90 13.88 -17.89
C GLY A 197 14.37 14.04 -17.94
N LEU A 198 13.71 14.30 -16.80
CA LEU A 198 12.26 14.53 -16.79
C LEU A 198 11.87 15.89 -17.39
N THR A 199 12.78 16.86 -17.30
CA THR A 199 12.66 18.19 -17.94
C THR A 199 13.19 18.23 -19.37
N SER A 200 14.02 17.26 -19.77
CA SER A 200 14.53 17.21 -21.14
C SER A 200 13.39 16.82 -22.09
N VAL A 201 13.11 17.69 -23.04
CA VAL A 201 12.35 17.35 -24.24
C VAL A 201 13.32 16.66 -25.18
N TRP A 202 13.13 15.36 -25.40
CA TRP A 202 13.76 14.72 -26.56
C TRP A 202 13.05 15.27 -27.80
N PRO A 203 13.77 15.86 -28.77
CA PRO A 203 13.14 16.25 -30.02
C PRO A 203 12.61 14.97 -30.68
N MET A 204 11.28 14.77 -30.65
CA MET A 204 10.62 13.74 -31.45
C MET A 204 10.59 14.19 -32.91
N THR A 205 11.74 14.26 -33.55
CA THR A 205 11.81 14.13 -35.01
C THR A 205 11.99 12.65 -35.31
N ILE A 206 10.88 11.99 -35.64
CA ILE A 206 10.93 10.69 -36.31
C ILE A 206 11.38 10.98 -37.75
N SER A 207 12.67 11.21 -37.92
CA SER A 207 13.32 11.29 -39.23
C SER A 207 14.62 10.51 -39.12
N GLY A 208 14.57 9.24 -39.51
CA GLY A 208 15.74 8.36 -39.55
C GLY A 208 15.68 7.23 -38.53
N TRP A 209 14.85 6.23 -38.81
CA TRP A 209 15.28 4.85 -38.59
C TRP A 209 15.77 4.33 -39.95
N PRO A 210 16.93 3.63 -40.01
CA PRO A 210 17.44 3.04 -41.25
C PRO A 210 16.51 1.95 -41.80
#